data_AF-A0A285BU40-F1
#
_entry.id   AF-A0A285BU40-F1
#
_cell.length_a   1.000
_cell.length_b   1.000
_cell.length_c   1.000
_cell.angle_alpha   90.00
_cell.angle_beta   90.00
_cell.angle_gamma   90.00
#
_symmetry.space_group_name_H-M   'P 1'
#
loop_
_entity.id
_entity.type
_entity.pdbx_description
1 polymer ?
#
loop_
_entity_poly.entity_id
_entity_poly.type
_entity_poly.pdbx_seq_one_letter_code
_entity_poly.pdbx_strand_id
1 'polypeptide(L)'
;MNALFTLLAAFFVSFVLAGCKDHQLTPPQEMICGTIQGLTCPDKQYCDFGVGQCKIADAQGICKVKPTICTKEYKPVCGCNGKTYGNACEAAAAGASIDYPSECKAVEPQVCGGIAGIRCPGNQICIDDPSDSCDPEHGGADCPGICATQ
;
A
#
# COMPACT_ATOMS: atom_id res chain seq x y z
N MET A 1 -10.03 -70.85 24.86
CA MET A 1 -9.93 -70.37 23.46
C MET A 1 -10.72 -69.10 23.15
N ASN A 2 -11.53 -68.53 24.06
CA ASN A 2 -12.37 -67.34 23.75
C ASN A 2 -11.86 -66.00 24.32
N ALA A 3 -10.81 -66.00 25.16
CA ALA A 3 -10.29 -64.76 25.77
C ALA A 3 -9.12 -64.12 24.97
N LEU A 4 -8.54 -64.85 24.01
CA LEU A 4 -7.42 -64.35 23.18
C LEU A 4 -7.92 -63.64 21.91
N PHE A 5 -9.10 -64.01 21.41
CA PHE A 5 -9.70 -63.41 20.21
C PHE A 5 -10.30 -62.01 20.45
N THR A 6 -10.71 -61.70 21.68
CA THR A 6 -11.27 -60.38 22.04
C THR A 6 -10.20 -59.29 22.19
N LEU A 7 -8.95 -59.65 22.50
CA LEU A 7 -7.84 -58.69 22.62
C LEU A 7 -7.27 -58.24 21.27
N LEU A 8 -7.34 -59.09 20.23
CA LEU A 8 -6.88 -58.73 18.88
C LEU A 8 -7.89 -57.83 18.13
N ALA A 9 -9.18 -57.97 18.41
CA ALA A 9 -10.22 -57.11 17.83
C ALA A 9 -10.18 -55.68 18.41
N ALA A 10 -9.79 -55.51 19.68
CA ALA A 10 -9.69 -54.20 20.32
C ALA A 10 -8.51 -53.35 19.79
N PHE A 11 -7.47 -53.99 19.24
CA PHE A 11 -6.30 -53.27 18.71
C PHE A 11 -6.50 -52.78 17.26
N PHE A 12 -7.32 -53.46 16.46
CA PHE A 12 -7.61 -53.08 15.07
C PHE A 12 -8.59 -51.91 14.93
N VAL A 13 -9.48 -51.71 15.92
CA VAL A 13 -10.46 -50.60 15.89
C VAL A 13 -9.83 -49.24 16.19
N SER A 14 -8.66 -49.20 16.85
CA SER A 14 -7.98 -47.95 17.19
C SER A 14 -7.19 -47.30 16.04
N PHE A 15 -6.93 -48.03 14.94
CA PHE A 15 -6.11 -47.51 13.83
C PHE A 15 -6.91 -46.84 12.70
N VAL A 16 -8.24 -47.01 12.65
CA VAL A 16 -9.08 -46.51 11.53
C VAL A 16 -9.50 -45.05 11.72
N LEU A 17 -9.28 -44.43 12.88
CA LEU A 17 -9.67 -43.04 13.17
C LEU A 17 -8.54 -42.01 12.99
N ALA A 18 -7.42 -42.37 12.37
CA ALA A 18 -6.35 -41.43 12.03
C ALA A 18 -6.48 -40.96 10.57
N GLY A 19 -7.46 -40.11 10.26
CA GLY A 19 -7.44 -39.42 8.97
C GLY A 19 -8.74 -38.83 8.46
N CYS A 20 -9.16 -37.73 9.07
CA CYS A 20 -9.34 -36.45 8.38
C CYS A 20 -9.04 -35.40 9.45
N LYS A 21 -7.81 -34.87 9.46
CA LYS A 21 -7.54 -33.65 10.22
C LYS A 21 -8.29 -32.57 9.45
N ASP A 22 -9.49 -32.26 9.91
CA ASP A 22 -10.28 -31.13 9.44
C ASP A 22 -9.34 -29.91 9.50
N HIS A 23 -8.99 -29.36 8.34
CA HIS A 23 -8.33 -28.06 8.28
C HIS A 23 -9.38 -27.06 8.72
N GLN A 24 -9.48 -26.88 10.04
CA GLN A 24 -10.35 -25.89 10.63
C GLN A 24 -9.90 -24.54 10.09
N LEU A 25 -10.66 -24.02 9.14
CA LEU A 25 -10.64 -22.63 8.73
C LEU A 25 -11.17 -21.83 9.93
N THR A 26 -10.36 -21.73 10.99
CA THR A 26 -10.53 -20.62 11.92
C THR A 26 -10.40 -19.35 11.07
N PRO A 27 -11.39 -18.45 11.08
CA PRO A 27 -11.25 -17.14 10.47
C PRO A 27 -9.89 -16.59 10.93
N PRO A 28 -9.01 -16.13 10.03
CA PRO A 28 -7.74 -15.56 10.45
C PRO A 28 -8.08 -14.47 11.47
N GLN A 29 -7.60 -14.62 12.70
CA GLN A 29 -7.74 -13.56 13.70
C GLN A 29 -7.26 -12.27 13.03
N GLU A 30 -8.11 -11.25 12.97
CA GLU A 30 -7.78 -9.98 12.34
C GLU A 30 -6.53 -9.41 13.01
N MET A 31 -5.38 -9.58 12.36
CA MET A 31 -4.11 -9.08 12.87
C MET A 31 -4.02 -7.59 12.55
N ILE A 32 -3.71 -6.80 13.57
CA ILE A 32 -3.46 -5.38 13.40
C ILE A 32 -2.06 -5.13 12.85
N CYS A 33 -1.89 -4.02 12.16
CA CYS A 33 -0.60 -3.56 11.63
C CYS A 33 -0.49 -2.04 11.74
N GLY A 34 0.72 -1.51 11.54
CA GLY A 34 1.05 -0.11 11.80
C GLY A 34 1.12 0.20 13.28
N THR A 35 0.39 1.23 13.72
CA THR A 35 0.47 1.83 15.07
C THR A 35 1.84 2.45 15.36
N ILE A 36 1.98 3.09 16.52
CA ILE A 36 3.28 3.59 17.02
C ILE A 36 4.37 2.51 17.10
N GLN A 37 3.98 1.23 17.19
CA GLN A 37 4.93 0.11 17.32
C GLN A 37 5.46 -0.37 15.97
N GLY A 38 4.90 0.08 14.84
CA GLY A 38 5.33 -0.36 13.51
C GLY A 38 5.07 -1.84 13.25
N LEU A 39 3.95 -2.37 13.73
CA LEU A 39 3.57 -3.77 13.54
C LEU A 39 3.43 -4.08 12.05
N THR A 40 4.04 -5.18 11.59
CA THR A 40 4.02 -5.59 10.19
C THR A 40 3.17 -6.85 9.99
N CYS A 41 2.67 -7.02 8.77
CA CYS A 41 1.90 -8.20 8.42
C CYS A 41 2.82 -9.36 8.01
N PRO A 42 2.45 -10.62 8.30
CA PRO A 42 3.17 -11.80 7.82
C PRO A 42 3.23 -11.90 6.29
N ASP A 43 4.02 -12.86 5.80
CA ASP A 43 4.19 -13.10 4.37
C ASP A 43 2.85 -13.29 3.65
N LYS A 44 2.78 -12.75 2.42
CA LYS A 44 1.60 -12.76 1.54
C LYS A 44 0.41 -11.95 2.08
N GLN A 45 0.59 -11.15 3.12
CA GLN A 45 -0.40 -10.18 3.59
C GLN A 45 0.12 -8.75 3.41
N TYR A 46 -0.79 -7.80 3.40
CA TYR A 46 -0.49 -6.37 3.37
C TYR A 46 -1.27 -5.66 4.46
N CYS A 47 -0.72 -4.54 4.92
CA CYS A 47 -1.41 -3.72 5.89
C CYS A 47 -2.42 -2.83 5.17
N ASP A 48 -3.71 -3.06 5.42
CA ASP A 48 -4.75 -2.17 4.96
C ASP A 48 -5.10 -1.15 6.04
N PHE A 49 -4.62 0.08 5.88
CA PHE A 49 -4.92 1.19 6.79
C PHE A 49 -6.33 1.78 6.57
N GLY A 50 -7.01 1.40 5.48
CA GLY A 50 -8.19 2.12 5.02
C GLY A 50 -7.82 3.37 4.20
N VAL A 51 -8.77 3.81 3.37
CA VAL A 51 -8.55 4.91 2.42
C VAL A 51 -8.20 6.21 3.15
N GLY A 52 -7.11 6.85 2.73
CA GLY A 52 -6.70 8.17 3.20
C GLY A 52 -5.96 8.18 4.55
N GLN A 53 -5.68 7.01 5.11
CA GLN A 53 -5.02 6.90 6.42
C GLN A 53 -3.48 6.87 6.33
N CYS A 54 -2.92 7.04 5.12
CA CYS A 54 -1.46 6.95 4.87
C CYS A 54 -0.62 8.03 5.58
N LYS A 55 -1.23 9.15 5.98
CA LYS A 55 -0.54 10.34 6.51
C LYS A 55 -0.72 10.54 8.02
N ILE A 56 -1.14 9.49 8.72
CA ILE A 56 -1.30 9.49 10.17
C ILE A 56 -0.17 8.63 10.75
N ALA A 57 0.69 9.24 11.58
CA ALA A 57 1.86 8.57 12.13
C ALA A 57 1.52 7.26 12.86
N ASP A 58 0.38 7.24 13.52
CA ASP A 58 -0.07 6.13 14.38
C ASP A 58 -1.23 5.36 13.74
N ALA A 59 -1.38 5.44 12.41
CA ALA A 59 -2.42 4.73 11.68
C ALA A 59 -2.41 3.24 12.05
N GLN A 60 -3.56 2.73 12.46
CA GLN A 60 -3.77 1.31 12.68
C GLN A 60 -4.48 0.74 11.45
N GLY A 61 -3.92 -0.35 10.91
CA GLY A 61 -4.54 -1.11 9.84
C GLY A 61 -4.87 -2.54 10.26
N ILE A 62 -5.43 -3.29 9.31
CA ILE A 62 -5.70 -4.71 9.43
C ILE A 62 -4.91 -5.44 8.35
N CYS A 63 -4.27 -6.54 8.72
CA CYS A 63 -3.59 -7.41 7.78
C CYS A 63 -4.61 -8.14 6.91
N LYS A 64 -4.51 -7.92 5.60
CA LYS A 64 -5.34 -8.57 4.59
C LYS A 64 -4.45 -9.40 3.67
N VAL A 65 -4.99 -10.51 3.16
CA VAL A 65 -4.28 -11.36 2.20
C VAL A 65 -4.07 -10.61 0.90
N LYS A 66 -2.86 -10.69 0.34
CA LYS A 66 -2.56 -10.17 -1.00
C LYS A 66 -3.25 -11.05 -2.04
N PRO A 67 -4.13 -10.50 -2.89
CA PRO A 67 -4.73 -11.27 -3.97
C PRO A 67 -3.65 -11.71 -4.97
N THR A 68 -3.76 -12.93 -5.48
CA THR A 68 -2.87 -13.47 -6.52
C THR A 68 -3.40 -13.24 -7.94
N ILE A 69 -4.71 -13.00 -8.07
CA ILE A 69 -5.40 -12.80 -9.33
C ILE A 69 -6.25 -11.54 -9.21
N CYS A 70 -6.09 -10.62 -10.17
CA CYS A 70 -6.86 -9.40 -10.27
C CYS A 70 -7.53 -9.29 -11.63
N THR A 71 -8.70 -8.66 -11.66
CA THR A 71 -9.36 -8.27 -12.91
C THR A 71 -8.53 -7.21 -13.62
N LYS A 72 -8.72 -7.08 -14.94
CA LYS A 72 -8.11 -6.03 -15.77
C LYS A 72 -9.01 -4.81 -15.94
N GLU A 73 -9.98 -4.64 -15.04
CA GLU A 73 -10.77 -3.42 -14.99
C GLU A 73 -9.90 -2.25 -14.55
N TYR A 74 -9.99 -1.14 -15.27
CA TYR A 74 -9.29 0.08 -14.94
C TYR A 74 -10.18 0.99 -14.09
N LYS A 75 -9.87 1.05 -12.79
CA LYS A 75 -10.49 1.87 -11.74
C LYS A 75 -9.37 2.39 -10.84
N PRO A 76 -8.60 3.39 -11.29
CA PRO A 76 -7.30 3.68 -10.72
C PRO A 76 -7.36 4.14 -9.27
N VAL A 77 -6.31 3.82 -8.52
CA VAL A 77 -6.13 4.23 -7.13
C VAL A 77 -4.70 4.70 -6.89
N CYS A 78 -4.53 5.65 -5.97
CA CYS A 78 -3.22 6.10 -5.54
C CYS A 78 -2.86 5.36 -4.26
N GLY A 79 -1.75 4.62 -4.26
CA GLY A 79 -1.27 3.94 -3.06
C GLY A 79 -0.58 4.90 -2.09
N CYS A 80 -0.48 4.51 -0.81
CA CYS A 80 0.31 5.24 0.19
C CYS A 80 1.78 5.44 -0.21
N ASN A 81 2.29 4.62 -1.14
CA ASN A 81 3.63 4.73 -1.69
C ASN A 81 3.75 5.71 -2.88
N GLY A 82 2.71 6.50 -3.16
CA GLY A 82 2.70 7.48 -4.25
C GLY A 82 2.64 6.87 -5.65
N LYS A 83 2.34 5.57 -5.77
CA LYS A 83 2.20 4.87 -7.06
C LYS A 83 0.73 4.71 -7.44
N THR A 84 0.43 5.00 -8.70
CA THR A 84 -0.86 4.68 -9.32
C THR A 84 -0.95 3.18 -9.63
N TYR A 85 -2.05 2.55 -9.25
CA TYR A 85 -2.39 1.17 -9.63
C TYR A 85 -3.63 1.18 -10.52
N GLY A 86 -3.74 0.22 -11.45
CA GLY A 86 -4.87 0.15 -12.38
C GLY A 86 -6.20 -0.11 -11.66
N ASN A 87 -6.16 -0.79 -10.51
CA ASN A 87 -7.29 -0.94 -9.60
C ASN A 87 -6.84 -1.28 -8.16
N ALA A 88 -7.80 -1.29 -7.23
CA ALA A 88 -7.58 -1.62 -5.82
C ALA A 88 -7.01 -3.04 -5.60
N CYS A 89 -7.37 -4.01 -6.46
CA CYS A 89 -6.82 -5.37 -6.35
C CYS A 89 -5.33 -5.37 -6.69
N GLU A 90 -4.93 -4.70 -7.77
CA GLU A 90 -3.51 -4.59 -8.15
C GLU A 90 -2.68 -3.85 -7.08
N ALA A 91 -3.26 -2.84 -6.41
CA ALA A 91 -2.63 -2.19 -5.26
C ALA A 91 -2.43 -3.17 -4.09
N ALA A 92 -3.48 -3.92 -3.71
CA ALA A 92 -3.41 -4.92 -2.66
C ALA A 92 -2.42 -6.05 -2.99
N ALA A 93 -2.36 -6.52 -4.25
CA ALA A 93 -1.40 -7.53 -4.72
C ALA A 93 0.05 -7.04 -4.58
N ALA A 94 0.29 -5.76 -4.86
CA ALA A 94 1.58 -5.11 -4.62
C ALA A 94 1.86 -4.85 -3.12
N GLY A 95 0.85 -5.00 -2.26
CA GLY A 95 0.93 -4.75 -0.83
C GLY A 95 0.84 -3.28 -0.43
N ALA A 96 0.22 -2.44 -1.26
CA ALA A 96 -0.01 -1.04 -0.97
C ALA A 96 -1.43 -0.81 -0.45
N SER A 97 -1.56 -0.09 0.67
CA SER A 97 -2.84 0.51 1.08
C SER A 97 -3.12 1.75 0.23
N ILE A 98 -4.39 2.17 0.19
CA ILE A 98 -4.90 3.21 -0.71
C ILE A 98 -4.93 4.56 0.01
N ASP A 99 -4.37 5.60 -0.60
CA ASP A 99 -4.53 6.99 -0.15
C ASP A 99 -5.87 7.55 -0.65
N TYR A 100 -6.14 7.49 -1.96
CA TYR A 100 -7.39 7.99 -2.54
C TYR A 100 -7.79 7.27 -3.84
N PRO A 101 -9.09 7.25 -4.19
CA PRO A 101 -9.63 6.45 -5.31
C PRO A 101 -9.54 7.16 -6.67
N SER A 102 -8.34 7.61 -7.02
CA SER A 102 -8.00 8.08 -8.37
C SER A 102 -6.53 7.81 -8.65
N GLU A 103 -6.04 8.09 -9.86
CA GLU A 103 -4.59 8.13 -10.10
C GLU A 103 -3.89 9.09 -9.14
N CYS A 104 -2.62 8.79 -8.80
CA CYS A 104 -1.82 9.72 -8.03
C CYS A 104 -1.68 11.03 -8.78
N LYS A 105 -1.95 12.14 -8.07
CA LYS A 105 -1.67 13.48 -8.57
C LYS A 105 -0.17 13.59 -8.80
N ALA A 106 0.22 14.03 -10.00
CA ALA A 106 1.57 14.50 -10.22
C ALA A 106 1.86 15.58 -9.16
N VAL A 107 3.08 15.57 -8.61
CA VAL A 107 3.57 16.74 -7.90
C VAL A 107 3.65 17.82 -8.95
N GLU A 108 2.69 18.75 -8.96
CA GLU A 108 2.76 19.87 -9.87
C GLU A 108 4.07 20.61 -9.60
N PRO A 109 4.84 20.96 -10.64
CA PRO A 109 6.07 21.73 -10.46
C PRO A 109 5.70 22.98 -9.69
N GLN A 110 6.28 23.15 -8.50
CA GLN A 110 5.95 24.29 -7.67
C GLN A 110 6.49 25.55 -8.35
N VAL A 111 5.59 26.46 -8.69
CA VAL A 111 5.95 27.74 -9.29
C VAL A 111 6.65 28.62 -8.25
N CYS A 112 7.72 29.27 -8.67
CA CYS A 112 8.48 30.24 -7.89
C CYS A 112 8.72 31.51 -8.70
N GLY A 113 9.34 32.53 -8.12
CA GLY A 113 9.55 33.81 -8.78
C GLY A 113 8.24 34.57 -9.01
N GLY A 114 8.10 35.18 -10.18
CA GLY A 114 6.98 36.03 -10.53
C GLY A 114 6.99 37.40 -9.83
N ILE A 115 6.01 38.25 -10.15
CA ILE A 115 5.76 39.53 -9.44
C ILE A 115 5.67 39.39 -7.91
N ALA A 116 5.29 38.19 -7.43
CA ALA A 116 5.07 37.88 -6.04
C ALA A 116 6.35 37.38 -5.34
N GLY A 117 7.43 37.14 -6.09
CA GLY A 117 8.70 36.63 -5.55
C GLY A 117 8.54 35.33 -4.78
N ILE A 118 7.69 34.41 -5.26
CA ILE A 118 7.36 33.15 -4.58
C ILE A 118 8.65 32.34 -4.42
N ARG A 119 8.97 31.96 -3.18
CA ARG A 119 10.16 31.16 -2.89
C ARG A 119 9.82 29.68 -2.93
N CYS A 120 10.79 28.87 -3.38
CA CYS A 120 10.68 27.43 -3.30
C CYS A 120 10.71 26.94 -1.85
N PRO A 121 10.00 25.85 -1.52
CA PRO A 121 10.05 25.25 -0.20
C PRO A 121 11.40 24.55 0.02
N GLY A 122 11.86 24.55 1.27
CA GLY A 122 13.11 23.88 1.65
C GLY A 122 14.33 24.52 1.01
N ASN A 123 15.21 23.69 0.42
CA ASN A 123 16.49 24.09 -0.16
C ASN A 123 16.48 24.03 -1.70
N GLN A 124 15.30 24.09 -2.32
CA GLN A 124 15.17 24.09 -3.77
C GLN A 124 15.59 25.45 -4.37
N ILE A 125 16.10 25.41 -5.59
CA ILE A 125 16.43 26.61 -6.37
C ILE A 125 15.29 26.92 -7.34
N CYS A 126 15.00 28.21 -7.51
CA CYS A 126 14.07 28.66 -8.52
C CYS A 126 14.80 28.74 -9.86
N ILE A 127 14.44 27.88 -10.81
CA ILE A 127 14.98 27.87 -12.16
C ILE A 127 13.91 28.47 -13.08
N ASP A 128 14.31 29.33 -13.99
CA ASP A 128 13.43 29.87 -15.03
C ASP A 128 12.76 28.74 -15.84
N ASP A 129 11.47 28.85 -16.17
CA ASP A 129 10.76 27.79 -16.91
C ASP A 129 11.22 27.80 -18.38
N PRO A 130 11.95 26.78 -18.87
CA PRO A 130 12.44 26.75 -20.25
C PRO A 130 11.33 26.58 -21.29
N SER A 131 10.09 26.41 -20.84
CA SER A 131 8.90 26.22 -21.69
C SER A 131 8.23 27.54 -22.08
N ASP A 132 8.63 28.66 -21.48
CA ASP A 132 8.08 29.98 -21.78
C ASP A 132 9.07 30.93 -22.48
N SER A 133 8.57 32.10 -22.89
CA SER A 133 9.35 33.13 -23.56
C SER A 133 9.74 34.27 -22.61
N CYS A 134 9.66 34.05 -21.31
CA CYS A 134 10.09 35.02 -20.31
C CYS A 134 11.62 34.95 -20.26
N ASP A 135 12.28 36.08 -20.51
CA ASP A 135 13.74 36.17 -20.47
C ASP A 135 14.13 37.02 -19.25
N PRO A 136 14.73 36.43 -18.20
CA PRO A 136 15.16 37.16 -17.02
C PRO A 136 16.20 38.26 -17.33
N GLU A 137 16.96 38.15 -18.43
CA GLU A 137 17.97 39.13 -18.83
C GLU A 137 17.38 40.31 -19.61
N HIS A 138 16.18 40.16 -20.20
CA HIS A 138 15.54 41.18 -21.05
C HIS A 138 14.09 41.53 -20.66
N GLY A 139 13.57 40.98 -19.56
CA GLY A 139 12.14 40.98 -19.24
C GLY A 139 11.75 40.97 -17.76
N GLY A 140 12.46 41.71 -16.90
CA GLY A 140 11.95 42.15 -15.58
C GLY A 140 11.91 41.11 -14.44
N ALA A 141 11.87 41.59 -13.19
CA ALA A 141 11.94 40.80 -11.95
C ALA A 141 10.72 39.89 -11.67
N ASP A 142 9.90 39.66 -12.68
CA ASP A 142 8.52 39.20 -12.60
C ASP A 142 8.28 37.87 -13.32
N CYS A 143 9.34 37.19 -13.79
CA CYS A 143 9.22 35.90 -14.49
C CYS A 143 8.93 34.74 -13.51
N PRO A 144 7.91 33.91 -13.78
CA PRO A 144 7.68 32.69 -13.02
C PRO A 144 8.74 31.63 -13.38
N GLY A 145 9.27 30.96 -12.37
CA GLY A 145 10.16 29.81 -12.51
C GLY A 145 9.54 28.55 -11.92
N ILE A 146 10.26 27.44 -12.05
CA ILE A 146 9.94 26.14 -11.46
C ILE A 146 10.97 25.80 -10.38
N CYS A 147 10.47 25.34 -9.23
CA CYS A 147 11.32 24.83 -8.17
C CYS A 147 11.97 23.50 -8.56
N ALA A 148 13.29 23.48 -8.56
CA ALA A 148 14.08 22.28 -8.78
C ALA A 148 14.96 21.97 -7.57
N THR A 149 15.22 20.68 -7.35
CA THR A 149 16.25 20.25 -6.40
C THR A 149 17.62 20.51 -7.02
N GLN A 150 18.51 21.16 -6.28
CA GLN A 150 19.93 21.27 -6.61
C GLN A 150 20.62 19.90 -6.66
#